data_AF-A0A9W6RDF4-F1
#
_entry.id   AF-A0A9W6RDF4-F1
#
_cell.length_a   1.000
_cell.length_b   1.000
_cell.length_c   1.000
_cell.angle_alpha   90.00
_cell.angle_beta   90.00
_cell.angle_gamma   90.00
#
_symmetry.space_group_name_H-M   'P 1'
#
loop_
_entity.id
_entity.type
_entity.pdbx_description
1 polymer ?
#
loop_
_entity_poly.entity_id
_entity_poly.type
_entity_poly.pdbx_seq_one_letter_code
_entity_poly.pdbx_strand_id
1 'polypeptide(L)'
;MLDQVRTAAPDALLVVGGAWMPSDGGMWTDCRRIAHYDALIAEQAHRHDGMYVPFTDLFDHDPNRDPTGVPAFGEYTTDGFHPNDAGHRAIYNRYRIALGL
;
A
#
# COMPACT_ATOMS: atom_id res chain seq x y z
N MET A 1 7.23 14.28 -7.62
CA MET A 1 5.78 14.02 -7.49
C MET A 1 5.21 14.71 -6.27
N LEU A 2 5.71 14.44 -5.05
CA LEU A 2 5.16 15.05 -3.82
C LEU A 2 5.29 16.58 -3.77
N ASP A 3 6.38 17.15 -4.29
CA ASP A 3 6.50 18.62 -4.45
C ASP A 3 5.35 19.23 -5.28
N GLN A 4 4.91 18.53 -6.33
CA GLN A 4 3.82 19.00 -7.19
C GLN A 4 2.48 18.91 -6.46
N VAL A 5 2.27 17.86 -5.66
CA VAL A 5 1.08 17.73 -4.79
C VAL A 5 1.06 18.88 -3.78
N ARG A 6 2.19 19.17 -3.12
CA ARG A 6 2.30 20.29 -2.18
C ARG A 6 2.11 21.65 -2.84
N THR A 7 2.58 21.82 -4.07
CA THR A 7 2.35 23.05 -4.84
C THR A 7 0.87 23.22 -5.19
N ALA A 8 0.21 22.15 -5.61
CA ALA A 8 -1.18 22.20 -6.06
C ALA A 8 -2.20 22.28 -4.91
N ALA A 9 -1.88 21.68 -3.76
CA ALA A 9 -2.76 21.60 -2.60
C ALA A 9 -1.96 21.80 -1.30
N PRO A 10 -1.52 23.04 -1.01
CA PRO A 10 -0.62 23.32 0.11
C PRO A 10 -1.25 22.96 1.47
N ASP A 11 -2.55 23.21 1.62
CA ASP A 11 -3.28 23.01 2.88
C ASP A 11 -3.89 21.60 3.03
N ALA A 12 -3.75 20.74 2.02
CA ALA A 12 -4.29 19.39 2.08
C ALA A 12 -3.46 18.52 3.04
N LEU A 13 -4.14 17.65 3.79
CA LEU A 13 -3.48 16.58 4.51
C LEU A 13 -2.88 15.59 3.51
N LEU A 14 -1.55 15.42 3.54
CA LEU A 14 -0.86 14.43 2.73
C LEU A 14 -0.77 13.11 3.50
N VAL A 15 -1.34 12.06 2.93
CA VAL A 15 -1.28 10.70 3.47
C VAL A 15 -0.67 9.80 2.40
N VAL A 16 0.42 9.11 2.74
CA VAL A 16 1.19 8.29 1.81
C VAL A 16 1.13 6.84 2.27
N GLY A 17 0.55 5.98 1.44
CA GLY A 17 0.54 4.54 1.67
C GLY A 17 1.90 3.90 1.40
N GLY A 18 2.27 2.91 2.21
CA GLY A 18 3.45 2.09 2.02
C GLY A 18 3.31 1.05 0.92
N ALA A 19 4.32 0.20 0.79
CA ALA A 19 4.32 -0.83 -0.23
C ALA A 19 3.28 -1.93 0.09
N TRP A 20 2.52 -2.33 -0.93
CA TRP A 20 1.72 -3.54 -0.93
C TRP A 20 2.58 -4.70 -1.46
N MET A 21 3.43 -5.28 -0.61
CA MET A 21 4.40 -6.32 -0.97
C MET A 21 4.60 -7.29 0.23
N PRO A 22 5.02 -8.54 0.00
CA PRO A 22 5.19 -9.54 1.07
C PRO A 22 6.37 -9.23 1.99
N SER A 23 6.21 -9.17 3.31
CA SER A 23 7.31 -8.74 4.19
C SER A 23 8.58 -9.60 4.11
N ASP A 24 8.45 -10.85 3.69
CA ASP A 24 9.53 -11.82 3.49
C ASP A 24 10.15 -11.78 2.08
N GLY A 25 9.81 -10.77 1.26
CA GLY A 25 10.24 -10.66 -0.13
C GLY A 25 9.43 -11.52 -1.10
N GLY A 26 9.00 -12.71 -0.65
CA GLY A 26 8.20 -13.64 -1.42
C GLY A 26 8.74 -13.93 -2.83
N MET A 27 7.85 -14.39 -3.71
CA MET A 27 8.17 -14.60 -5.13
C MET A 27 8.24 -13.30 -5.95
N TRP A 28 7.88 -12.16 -5.34
CA TRP A 28 7.69 -10.89 -6.03
C TRP A 28 8.87 -9.92 -5.82
N THR A 29 9.73 -10.12 -4.82
CA THR A 29 10.88 -9.25 -4.52
C THR A 29 11.82 -9.84 -3.43
N ASP A 30 12.77 -9.06 -2.94
CA ASP A 30 13.64 -9.37 -1.80
C ASP A 30 13.14 -8.58 -0.57
N CYS A 31 13.07 -9.21 0.62
CA CYS A 31 12.62 -8.56 1.85
C CYS A 31 13.42 -7.28 2.16
N ARG A 32 14.73 -7.28 1.88
CA ARG A 32 15.58 -6.10 2.08
C ARG A 32 15.15 -4.93 1.19
N ARG A 33 14.66 -5.22 -0.02
CA ARG A 33 14.17 -4.18 -0.93
C ARG A 33 12.86 -3.59 -0.46
N ILE A 34 11.95 -4.40 0.08
CA ILE A 34 10.67 -3.89 0.60
C ILE A 34 10.90 -2.99 1.79
N ALA A 35 11.68 -3.46 2.78
CA ALA A 35 12.01 -2.65 3.95
C ALA A 35 12.70 -1.34 3.54
N HIS A 36 13.55 -1.38 2.51
CA HIS A 36 14.16 -0.19 1.94
C HIS A 36 13.16 0.75 1.25
N TYR A 37 12.21 0.22 0.47
CA TYR A 37 11.16 1.02 -0.15
C TYR A 37 10.25 1.67 0.89
N ASP A 38 9.78 0.93 1.89
CA ASP A 38 8.96 1.49 2.97
C ASP A 38 9.71 2.59 3.73
N ALA A 39 11.01 2.41 3.98
CA ALA A 39 11.84 3.45 4.60
C ALA A 39 11.93 4.71 3.73
N LEU A 40 12.16 4.56 2.42
CA LEU A 40 12.20 5.69 1.48
C LEU A 40 10.84 6.38 1.35
N ILE A 41 9.74 5.63 1.29
CA ILE A 41 8.38 6.19 1.21
C ILE A 41 8.08 6.98 2.48
N ALA A 42 8.37 6.41 3.66
CA ALA A 42 8.18 7.09 4.93
C ALA A 42 9.03 8.37 5.03
N GLU A 43 10.30 8.29 4.63
CA GLU A 43 11.19 9.45 4.58
C GLU A 43 10.64 10.57 3.69
N GLN A 44 10.15 10.21 2.49
CA GLN A 44 9.56 11.18 1.57
C GLN A 44 8.25 11.76 2.10
N ALA A 45 7.39 10.96 2.73
CA ALA A 45 6.18 11.46 3.37
C ALA A 45 6.53 12.51 4.44
N HIS A 46 7.45 12.20 5.35
CA HIS A 46 7.86 13.12 6.42
C HIS A 46 8.55 14.38 5.90
N ARG A 47 9.40 14.28 4.86
CA ARG A 47 10.03 15.45 4.23
C ARG A 47 9.03 16.46 3.67
N HIS A 48 7.81 16.02 3.38
CA HIS A 48 6.75 16.85 2.83
C HIS A 48 5.61 17.03 3.84
N ASP A 49 5.89 17.00 5.15
CA ASP A 49 4.89 17.17 6.22
C ASP A 49 3.67 16.23 6.09
N GLY A 50 3.88 15.05 5.54
CA GLY A 50 2.87 14.01 5.32
C GLY A 50 2.95 12.90 6.34
N MET A 51 1.86 12.12 6.42
CA MET A 51 1.76 10.92 7.22
C MET A 51 2.06 9.68 6.39
N TYR A 52 2.90 8.78 6.91
CA TYR A 52 3.15 7.47 6.33
C TYR A 52 2.24 6.41 6.94
N VAL A 53 1.69 5.53 6.10
CA VAL A 53 0.79 4.43 6.51
C VAL A 53 1.25 3.10 5.89
N PRO A 54 1.83 2.16 6.67
CA PRO A 54 2.39 0.91 6.13
C PRO A 54 1.30 -0.08 5.73
N PHE A 55 1.57 -0.91 4.70
CA PHE A 55 0.66 -1.95 4.20
C PHE A 55 1.27 -3.36 4.08
N THR A 56 2.57 -3.50 4.29
CA THR A 56 3.29 -4.77 4.12
C THR A 56 2.67 -5.90 4.96
N ASP A 57 2.23 -5.61 6.19
CA ASP A 57 1.55 -6.57 7.05
C ASP A 57 0.13 -6.93 6.58
N LEU A 58 -0.53 -6.04 5.82
CA LEU A 58 -1.82 -6.33 5.19
C LEU A 58 -1.66 -7.25 3.99
N PHE A 59 -0.55 -7.16 3.27
CA PHE A 59 -0.22 -8.07 2.18
C PHE A 59 -0.05 -9.51 2.68
N ASP A 60 0.69 -9.67 3.79
CA ASP A 60 1.00 -10.98 4.39
C ASP A 60 -0.24 -11.69 4.94
N HIS A 61 -1.35 -10.98 5.11
CA HIS A 61 -2.61 -11.58 5.47
C HIS A 61 -3.30 -12.17 4.22
N ASP A 62 -3.04 -13.45 3.94
CA ASP A 62 -3.54 -14.18 2.77
C ASP A 62 -5.01 -13.89 2.38
N PRO A 63 -5.99 -13.82 3.31
CA PRO A 63 -7.37 -13.50 2.96
C PRO A 63 -7.59 -12.15 2.25
N ASN A 64 -6.62 -11.23 2.32
CA ASN A 64 -6.67 -9.93 1.65
C ASN A 64 -6.29 -9.99 0.15
N ARG A 65 -5.91 -11.16 -0.36
CA ARG A 65 -5.51 -11.38 -1.75
C ARG A 65 -6.34 -12.50 -2.34
N ASP A 66 -6.62 -12.43 -3.64
CA ASP A 66 -7.28 -13.55 -4.32
C ASP A 66 -6.28 -14.68 -4.60
N PRO A 67 -6.72 -15.95 -4.65
CA PRO A 67 -5.92 -17.02 -5.24
C PRO A 67 -5.61 -16.67 -6.70
N THR A 68 -4.37 -16.85 -7.15
CA THR A 68 -4.00 -16.63 -8.55
C THR A 68 -4.76 -17.57 -9.49
N GLY A 69 -5.23 -17.05 -10.63
CA GLY A 69 -5.79 -17.84 -11.73
C GLY A 69 -7.30 -18.10 -11.67
N VAL A 70 -8.03 -17.41 -10.78
CA VAL A 70 -9.49 -17.47 -10.75
C VAL A 70 -10.07 -16.56 -11.84
N PRO A 71 -11.03 -17.02 -12.65
CA PRO A 71 -11.71 -16.17 -13.62
C PRO A 71 -12.37 -14.96 -12.95
N ALA A 72 -12.10 -13.77 -13.50
CA ALA A 72 -12.67 -12.49 -13.10
C ALA A 72 -13.49 -11.89 -14.24
N PHE A 73 -14.20 -10.79 -13.95
CA PHE A 73 -14.99 -10.07 -14.95
C PHE A 73 -14.12 -9.62 -16.14
N GLY A 74 -14.66 -9.67 -17.36
CA GLY A 74 -13.98 -9.14 -18.55
C GLY A 74 -12.86 -10.02 -19.09
N GLU A 75 -12.96 -11.34 -18.94
CA GLU A 75 -11.94 -12.32 -19.40
C GLU A 75 -10.57 -12.21 -18.70
N TYR A 76 -10.51 -11.46 -17.59
CA TYR A 76 -9.32 -11.37 -16.75
C TYR A 76 -9.22 -12.55 -15.78
N THR A 77 -8.02 -12.80 -15.27
CA THR A 77 -7.77 -13.74 -14.17
C THR A 77 -7.15 -12.99 -13.01
N THR A 78 -7.50 -13.37 -11.78
CA THR A 78 -6.83 -12.87 -10.57
C THR A 78 -5.33 -13.18 -10.62
N ASP A 79 -4.47 -12.24 -10.22
CA ASP A 79 -3.02 -12.44 -10.20
C ASP A 79 -2.48 -12.86 -8.83
N GLY A 80 -3.28 -12.72 -7.77
CA GLY A 80 -2.90 -12.97 -6.38
C GLY A 80 -1.88 -11.99 -5.81
N PHE A 81 -1.57 -10.94 -6.57
CA PHE A 81 -0.77 -9.82 -6.13
C PHE A 81 -1.66 -8.68 -5.65
N HIS A 82 -2.64 -8.25 -6.45
CA HIS A 82 -3.51 -7.12 -6.09
C HIS A 82 -4.42 -7.46 -4.89
N PRO A 83 -4.76 -6.47 -4.05
CA PRO A 83 -5.74 -6.65 -3.00
C PRO A 83 -7.09 -7.05 -3.59
N ASN A 84 -7.77 -7.99 -2.94
CA ASN A 84 -9.18 -8.27 -3.21
C ASN A 84 -10.08 -7.32 -2.42
N ASP A 85 -11.39 -7.57 -2.40
CA ASP A 85 -12.35 -6.76 -1.63
C ASP A 85 -12.02 -6.68 -0.14
N ALA A 86 -11.52 -7.76 0.46
CA ALA A 86 -11.08 -7.78 1.85
C ALA A 86 -9.80 -6.96 2.05
N GLY A 87 -8.83 -7.06 1.13
CA GLY A 87 -7.61 -6.25 1.14
C GLY A 87 -7.89 -4.76 0.99
N HIS A 88 -8.77 -4.37 0.06
CA HIS A 88 -9.22 -2.98 -0.08
C HIS A 88 -9.90 -2.47 1.19
N ARG A 89 -10.74 -3.29 1.83
CA ARG A 89 -11.35 -2.95 3.12
C ARG A 89 -10.32 -2.80 4.23
N ALA A 90 -9.30 -3.65 4.27
CA ALA A 90 -8.22 -3.58 5.26
C ALA A 90 -7.39 -2.30 5.08
N ILE A 91 -7.03 -1.93 3.85
CA ILE A 91 -6.33 -0.68 3.52
C ILE A 91 -7.19 0.52 3.94
N TYR A 92 -8.48 0.52 3.62
CA TYR A 92 -9.40 1.57 4.03
C TYR A 92 -9.44 1.73 5.56
N ASN A 93 -9.60 0.63 6.30
CA ASN A 93 -9.60 0.66 7.77
C ASN A 93 -8.27 1.15 8.33
N ARG A 94 -7.13 0.77 7.72
CA ARG A 94 -5.81 1.24 8.11
C ARG A 94 -5.69 2.76 7.98
N TYR A 95 -6.16 3.33 6.87
CA TYR A 95 -6.22 4.79 6.72
C TYR A 95 -7.13 5.45 7.73
N ARG A 96 -8.34 4.90 7.96
CA ARG A 96 -9.26 5.44 8.97
C ARG A 96 -8.63 5.54 10.35
N ILE A 97 -7.99 4.45 10.80
CA ILE A 97 -7.30 4.42 12.09
C ILE A 97 -6.18 5.47 12.14
N ALA A 98 -5.35 5.54 11.10
CA ALA A 98 -4.26 6.52 11.03
C ALA A 98 -4.77 7.97 11.07
N LEU A 99 -5.95 8.23 10.49
CA LEU A 99 -6.61 9.54 10.46
C LEU A 99 -7.49 9.84 11.67
N GLY A 100 -7.67 8.88 12.59
CA GLY A 100 -8.59 9.02 13.73
C GLY A 100 -10.07 9.11 13.34
N LEU A 101 -10.47 8.45 12.24
CA LEU A 101 -11.83 8.47 11.67
C LEU A 101 -12.67 7.25 12.04
#